data_AF-A0A953XU80-F1
#
_entry.id   AF-A0A953XU80-F1
#
_cell.length_a   1.000
_cell.length_b   1.000
_cell.length_c   1.000
_cell.angle_alpha   90.00
_cell.angle_beta   90.00
_cell.angle_gamma   90.00
#
_symmetry.space_group_name_H-M   'P 1'
#
loop_
_entity.id
_entity.type
_entity.pdbx_description
1 polymer ?
#
loop_
_entity_poly.entity_id
_entity_poly.type
_entity_poly.pdbx_seq_one_letter_code
_entity_poly.pdbx_strand_id
1 'polypeptide(L)'
;MQFRALFVAGLIVAACMFSSAQSRKNPVTGEHKRKNPRLEELSIGLANSPISKRIWDVRATSDHEQRVDAALKWLADHQARDGSWSAFDFNADSKRYGVERRGNIEFRNAGKPGADIGWDDKSGTLAVGMTGLAVMAFTAAGYSHREGPYATELALAVDYLLGQQVA
;
A
#
# COMPACT_ATOMS: atom_id res chain seq x y z
N MET A 1 22.97 -5.17 22.88
CA MET A 1 23.54 -4.85 21.54
C MET A 1 23.20 -5.95 20.51
N GLN A 2 21.93 -6.37 20.36
CA GLN A 2 21.50 -7.41 19.39
C GLN A 2 20.44 -6.93 18.38
N PHE A 3 19.87 -5.75 18.56
CA PHE A 3 18.81 -5.22 17.68
C PHE A 3 19.29 -4.77 16.29
N ARG A 4 20.58 -4.51 16.10
CA ARG A 4 21.14 -4.05 14.82
C ARG A 4 21.27 -5.16 13.77
N ALA A 5 21.42 -6.42 14.16
CA ALA A 5 21.63 -7.53 13.22
C ALA A 5 20.33 -7.98 12.54
N LEU A 6 19.19 -7.91 13.24
CA LEU A 6 17.88 -8.34 12.74
C LEU A 6 17.33 -7.40 11.67
N PHE A 7 17.58 -6.09 11.81
CA PHE A 7 17.12 -5.09 10.85
C PHE A 7 17.86 -5.20 9.50
N VAL A 8 19.16 -5.50 9.53
CA VAL A 8 19.99 -5.67 8.33
C VAL A 8 19.62 -6.97 7.59
N ALA A 9 19.33 -8.05 8.30
CA ALA A 9 18.93 -9.32 7.69
C ALA A 9 17.56 -9.24 6.98
N GLY A 10 16.58 -8.55 7.58
CA GLY A 10 15.25 -8.35 6.97
C GLY A 10 15.29 -7.55 5.67
N LEU A 11 16.13 -6.51 5.62
CA LEU A 11 16.29 -5.65 4.44
C LEU A 11 16.99 -6.38 3.27
N ILE A 12 17.91 -7.29 3.58
CA ILE A 12 18.62 -8.10 2.57
C ILE A 12 17.67 -9.13 1.93
N VAL A 13 16.80 -9.78 2.71
CA VAL A 13 15.86 -10.80 2.18
C VAL A 13 14.82 -10.16 1.25
N ALA A 14 14.25 -9.01 1.63
CA ALA A 14 13.30 -8.28 0.79
C ALA A 14 13.96 -7.77 -0.51
N ALA A 15 15.19 -7.25 -0.43
CA ALA A 15 15.95 -6.81 -1.61
C ALA A 15 16.33 -7.98 -2.54
N CYS A 16 16.63 -9.16 -2.00
CA CYS A 16 16.94 -10.35 -2.80
C CYS A 16 15.72 -10.91 -3.55
N MET A 17 14.53 -10.82 -2.97
CA MET A 17 13.27 -11.20 -3.64
C MET A 17 12.89 -10.20 -4.74
N PHE A 18 12.99 -8.89 -4.48
CA PHE A 18 12.71 -7.84 -5.48
C PHE A 18 13.69 -7.86 -6.67
N SER A 19 14.97 -8.15 -6.41
CA SER A 19 15.99 -8.29 -7.46
C SER A 19 15.74 -9.50 -8.37
N SER A 20 15.03 -10.52 -7.87
CA SER A 20 14.70 -11.73 -8.64
C SER A 20 13.49 -11.53 -9.59
N ALA A 21 12.64 -10.54 -9.33
CA ALA A 21 11.45 -10.23 -10.14
C ALA A 21 11.72 -9.27 -11.31
N GLN A 22 12.71 -8.38 -11.19
CA GLN A 22 13.06 -7.47 -12.30
C GLN A 22 14.15 -8.09 -13.19
N SER A 23 13.74 -8.74 -14.28
CA SER A 23 14.64 -9.05 -15.41
C SER A 23 15.09 -7.74 -16.06
N ARG A 24 16.10 -7.08 -15.48
CA ARG A 24 16.70 -5.87 -16.05
C ARG A 24 17.52 -6.28 -17.27
N LYS A 25 17.10 -5.83 -18.45
CA LYS A 25 17.96 -5.80 -19.63
C LYS A 25 19.10 -4.82 -19.37
N ASN A 26 20.31 -5.18 -19.76
CA ASN A 26 21.44 -4.24 -19.72
C ASN A 26 21.11 -3.06 -20.67
N PRO A 27 21.06 -1.81 -20.21
CA PRO A 27 20.65 -0.67 -21.03
C PRO A 27 21.61 -0.37 -22.19
N VAL A 28 22.83 -0.94 -22.16
CA VAL A 28 23.84 -0.75 -23.23
C VAL A 28 23.84 -1.91 -24.23
N THR A 29 23.54 -3.14 -23.79
CA THR A 29 23.70 -4.34 -24.64
C THR A 29 22.39 -5.05 -24.98
N GLY A 30 21.26 -4.67 -24.39
CA GLY A 30 19.96 -5.32 -24.60
C GLY A 30 19.85 -6.75 -24.05
N GLU A 31 20.97 -7.34 -23.59
CA GLU A 31 21.02 -8.70 -23.08
C GLU A 31 20.36 -8.82 -21.70
N HIS A 32 19.63 -9.91 -21.52
CA HIS A 32 19.17 -10.33 -20.20
C HIS A 32 20.38 -10.76 -19.37
N LYS A 33 20.56 -10.14 -18.20
CA LYS A 33 21.62 -10.50 -17.25
C LYS A 33 21.50 -12.01 -16.95
N ARG A 34 22.48 -12.81 -17.37
CA ARG A 34 22.49 -14.26 -17.13
C ARG A 34 22.39 -14.50 -15.62
N LYS A 35 21.34 -15.22 -15.21
CA LYS A 35 21.14 -15.56 -13.80
C LYS A 35 22.26 -16.50 -13.36
N ASN A 36 22.88 -16.20 -12.23
CA ASN A 36 23.91 -17.05 -11.64
C ASN A 36 23.20 -18.18 -10.88
N PRO A 37 23.33 -19.46 -11.29
CA PRO A 37 22.60 -20.58 -10.68
C PRO A 37 22.82 -20.70 -9.18
N ARG A 38 24.05 -20.42 -8.70
CA ARG A 38 24.38 -20.44 -7.26
C ARG A 38 23.63 -19.37 -6.48
N LEU A 39 23.38 -18.19 -7.08
CA LEU A 39 22.63 -17.14 -6.41
C LEU A 39 21.13 -17.47 -6.32
N GLU A 40 20.60 -18.22 -7.28
CA GLU A 40 19.23 -18.73 -7.21
C GLU A 40 19.10 -19.87 -6.18
N GLU A 41 20.06 -20.79 -6.11
CA GLU A 41 20.05 -21.83 -5.06
C GLU A 41 20.15 -21.23 -3.66
N LEU A 42 20.99 -20.20 -3.48
CA LEU A 42 21.09 -19.48 -2.21
C LEU A 42 19.81 -18.71 -1.87
N SER A 43 19.14 -18.09 -2.85
CA SER A 43 17.89 -17.38 -2.59
C SER A 43 16.76 -18.34 -2.22
N ILE A 44 16.66 -19.48 -2.90
CA ILE A 44 15.69 -20.55 -2.62
C ILE A 44 15.98 -21.18 -1.25
N GLY A 45 17.25 -21.45 -0.93
CA GLY A 45 17.66 -22.00 0.36
C GLY A 45 17.35 -21.05 1.52
N LEU A 46 17.58 -19.75 1.34
CA LEU A 46 17.24 -18.73 2.34
C LEU A 46 15.72 -18.61 2.53
N ALA A 47 14.96 -18.64 1.42
CA ALA A 47 13.49 -18.58 1.43
C ALA A 47 12.85 -19.77 2.16
N ASN A 48 13.42 -20.96 2.02
CA ASN A 48 12.92 -22.18 2.66
C ASN A 48 13.51 -22.41 4.06
N SER A 49 14.41 -21.54 4.52
CA SER A 49 15.05 -21.68 5.83
C SER A 49 14.04 -21.54 6.98
N PRO A 50 14.31 -22.18 8.13
CA PRO A 50 13.49 -21.99 9.33
C PRO A 50 13.40 -20.52 9.77
N ILE A 51 14.46 -19.74 9.54
CA ILE A 51 14.52 -18.31 9.86
C ILE A 51 13.55 -17.52 8.99
N SER A 52 13.53 -17.78 7.68
CA SER A 52 12.57 -17.17 6.75
C SER A 52 11.14 -17.48 7.18
N LYS A 53 10.82 -18.76 7.39
CA LYS A 53 9.47 -19.18 7.86
C LYS A 53 9.07 -18.45 9.14
N ARG A 54 9.98 -18.37 10.12
CA ARG A 54 9.72 -17.69 11.39
C ARG A 54 9.49 -16.18 11.24
N ILE A 55 10.18 -15.52 10.32
CA ILE A 55 9.97 -14.09 10.04
C ILE A 55 8.59 -13.85 9.44
N TRP A 56 8.17 -14.68 8.48
CA TRP A 56 6.83 -14.59 7.89
C TRP A 56 5.73 -14.91 8.90
N ASP A 57 5.91 -15.95 9.74
CA ASP A 57 4.99 -16.28 10.81
C ASP A 57 4.88 -15.14 11.84
N VAL A 58 6.00 -14.51 12.23
CA VAL A 58 5.98 -13.37 13.17
C VAL A 58 5.24 -12.18 12.58
N ARG A 59 5.42 -11.88 11.27
CA ARG A 59 4.66 -10.83 10.60
C ARG A 59 3.17 -11.16 10.61
N ALA A 60 2.80 -12.35 10.15
CA ALA A 60 1.40 -12.80 10.06
C ALA A 60 0.68 -12.90 11.41
N THR A 61 1.42 -13.16 12.49
CA THR A 61 0.86 -13.33 13.85
C THR A 61 0.87 -12.06 14.69
N SER A 62 1.57 -11.00 14.27
CA SER A 62 1.60 -9.77 15.05
C SER A 62 0.28 -9.00 14.92
N ASP A 63 -0.33 -8.66 16.06
CA ASP A 63 -1.52 -7.80 16.14
C ASP A 63 -1.35 -6.51 15.31
N HIS A 64 -0.14 -5.98 15.29
CA HIS A 64 0.20 -4.78 14.52
C HIS A 64 0.00 -4.96 13.00
N GLU A 65 0.56 -6.02 12.41
CA GLU A 65 0.47 -6.24 10.96
C GLU A 65 -0.97 -6.55 10.53
N GLN A 66 -1.73 -7.28 11.36
CA GLN A 66 -3.16 -7.50 11.10
C GLN A 66 -3.95 -6.19 11.09
N ARG A 67 -3.60 -5.23 11.96
CA ARG A 67 -4.21 -3.90 11.99
C ARG A 67 -3.82 -3.06 10.78
N VAL A 68 -2.57 -3.18 10.31
CA VAL A 68 -2.13 -2.56 9.05
C VAL A 68 -2.91 -3.14 7.87
N ASP A 69 -3.02 -4.45 7.76
CA ASP A 69 -3.78 -5.11 6.69
C ASP A 69 -5.26 -4.70 6.70
N ALA A 70 -5.87 -4.63 7.89
CA ALA A 70 -7.23 -4.14 8.04
C ALA A 70 -7.38 -2.67 7.63
N ALA A 71 -6.40 -1.81 7.95
CA ALA A 71 -6.41 -0.40 7.58
C ALA A 71 -6.26 -0.22 6.05
N LEU A 72 -5.39 -1.00 5.40
CA LEU A 72 -5.22 -0.95 3.94
C LEU A 72 -6.45 -1.48 3.21
N LYS A 73 -7.05 -2.55 3.72
CA LYS A 73 -8.34 -3.06 3.23
C LYS A 73 -9.43 -1.99 3.36
N TRP A 74 -9.47 -1.28 4.49
CA TRP A 74 -10.42 -0.18 4.70
C TRP A 74 -10.19 0.93 3.69
N LEU A 75 -8.95 1.35 3.46
CA LEU A 75 -8.62 2.37 2.45
C LEU A 75 -9.11 1.95 1.05
N ALA A 76 -8.81 0.72 0.63
CA ALA A 76 -9.23 0.19 -0.68
C ALA A 76 -10.76 0.14 -0.83
N ASP A 77 -11.50 -0.11 0.25
CA ASP A 77 -12.97 -0.13 0.21
C ASP A 77 -13.59 1.28 0.18
N HIS A 78 -12.83 2.31 0.57
CA HIS A 78 -13.25 3.72 0.62
C HIS A 78 -12.66 4.59 -0.50
N GLN A 79 -12.05 3.97 -1.51
CA GLN A 79 -11.66 4.68 -2.72
C GLN A 79 -12.90 5.02 -3.55
N ALA A 80 -12.95 6.22 -4.12
CA ALA A 80 -13.95 6.61 -5.10
C ALA A 80 -13.74 5.90 -6.45
N ARG A 81 -14.75 5.88 -7.34
CA ARG A 81 -14.63 5.20 -8.64
C ARG A 81 -13.60 5.85 -9.56
N ASP A 82 -13.38 7.14 -9.41
CA ASP A 82 -12.35 7.90 -10.13
C ASP A 82 -10.92 7.65 -9.63
N GLY A 83 -10.76 6.89 -8.54
CA GLY A 83 -9.46 6.57 -7.94
C GLY A 83 -9.05 7.47 -6.79
N SER A 84 -9.82 8.50 -6.47
CA SER A 84 -9.49 9.45 -5.40
C SER A 84 -9.91 8.98 -4.01
N TRP A 85 -9.35 9.61 -2.98
CA TRP A 85 -9.87 9.60 -1.62
C TRP A 85 -10.28 11.01 -1.21
N SER A 86 -11.54 11.17 -0.80
CA SER A 86 -12.09 12.44 -0.32
C SER A 86 -12.19 12.43 1.21
N ALA A 87 -11.83 13.52 1.87
CA ALA A 87 -12.08 13.69 3.30
C ALA A 87 -13.56 13.99 3.61
N PHE A 88 -14.29 14.56 2.65
CA PHE A 88 -15.68 15.00 2.78
C PHE A 88 -16.66 13.87 2.40
N ASP A 89 -16.40 13.24 1.26
CA ASP A 89 -17.32 12.28 0.61
C ASP A 89 -16.73 10.86 0.51
N PHE A 90 -15.93 10.43 1.50
CA PHE A 90 -15.22 9.15 1.50
C PHE A 90 -16.11 7.89 1.31
N ASN A 91 -17.42 8.02 1.50
CA ASN A 91 -18.41 6.95 1.29
C ASN A 91 -19.32 7.15 0.09
N ALA A 92 -19.37 8.35 -0.50
CA ALA A 92 -20.41 8.70 -1.48
C ALA A 92 -20.24 7.94 -2.80
N ASP A 93 -19.00 7.65 -3.19
CA ASP A 93 -18.67 6.95 -4.43
C ASP A 93 -17.74 5.74 -4.21
N SER A 94 -17.77 5.15 -3.02
CA SER A 94 -16.92 4.00 -2.68
C SER A 94 -17.68 2.68 -2.64
N LYS A 95 -16.95 1.57 -2.51
CA LYS A 95 -17.55 0.22 -2.33
C LYS A 95 -18.41 0.15 -1.06
N ARG A 96 -18.23 1.07 -0.11
CA ARG A 96 -18.97 1.17 1.15
C ARG A 96 -20.14 2.17 1.09
N TYR A 97 -20.64 2.52 -0.09
CA TYR A 97 -21.82 3.37 -0.19
C TYR A 97 -22.98 2.86 0.69
N GLY A 98 -23.57 3.76 1.48
CA GLY A 98 -24.72 3.46 2.34
C GLY A 98 -24.42 2.78 3.67
N VAL A 99 -23.15 2.52 4.03
CA VAL A 99 -22.83 2.04 5.39
C VAL A 99 -23.04 3.12 6.46
N GLU A 100 -23.45 2.68 7.65
CA GLU A 100 -23.66 3.57 8.80
C GLU A 100 -22.37 4.29 9.18
N ARG A 101 -22.46 5.61 9.32
CA ARG A 101 -21.33 6.47 9.68
C ARG A 101 -21.23 6.55 11.21
N ARG A 102 -20.22 5.87 11.77
CA ARG A 102 -19.87 6.00 13.19
C ARG A 102 -18.88 7.13 13.35
N GLY A 103 -19.43 8.31 13.59
CA GLY A 103 -18.65 9.52 13.44
C GLY A 103 -17.62 9.82 14.49
N ASN A 104 -16.85 10.86 14.20
CA ASN A 104 -15.89 11.39 15.14
C ASN A 104 -16.66 11.92 16.36
N ILE A 105 -16.65 11.14 17.46
CA ILE A 105 -17.44 11.39 18.68
C ILE A 105 -17.20 12.80 19.21
N GLU A 106 -16.00 13.34 18.99
CA GLU A 106 -15.53 14.60 19.56
C GLU A 106 -16.00 15.84 18.80
N PHE A 107 -16.39 15.73 17.52
CA PHE A 107 -16.62 16.94 16.70
C PHE A 107 -18.06 17.22 16.30
N ARG A 108 -19.04 16.33 16.57
CA ARG A 108 -20.44 16.65 16.23
C ARG A 108 -21.56 15.77 16.78
N ASN A 109 -21.32 15.02 17.85
CA ASN A 109 -22.20 13.94 18.36
C ASN A 109 -22.39 12.84 17.32
N ALA A 110 -21.84 11.65 17.58
CA ALA A 110 -21.99 10.48 16.71
C ALA A 110 -23.47 10.24 16.35
N GLY A 111 -23.75 9.99 15.06
CA GLY A 111 -25.09 9.66 14.58
C GLY A 111 -26.01 10.85 14.26
N LYS A 112 -25.55 12.10 14.35
CA LYS A 112 -26.37 13.27 13.94
C LYS A 112 -26.20 13.61 12.45
N PRO A 113 -27.26 14.16 11.79
CA PRO A 113 -27.13 14.70 10.43
C PRO A 113 -26.05 15.78 10.37
N GLY A 114 -25.03 15.57 9.52
CA GLY A 114 -23.87 16.46 9.42
C GLY A 114 -22.70 16.11 10.34
N ALA A 115 -22.77 15.02 11.10
CA ALA A 115 -21.55 14.33 11.54
C ALA A 115 -20.90 13.66 10.31
N ASP A 116 -19.57 13.60 10.27
CA ASP A 116 -18.77 12.94 9.21
C ASP A 116 -18.94 13.47 7.80
N ILE A 117 -19.32 14.74 7.68
CA ILE A 117 -19.22 15.45 6.41
C ILE A 117 -17.77 15.82 6.10
N GLY A 118 -16.78 15.58 6.95
CA GLY A 118 -15.40 16.02 6.68
C GLY A 118 -15.28 17.52 6.41
N TRP A 119 -14.14 17.96 5.87
CA TRP A 119 -13.96 19.35 5.45
C TRP A 119 -14.43 19.50 4.00
N ASP A 120 -15.47 20.32 3.77
CA ASP A 120 -16.00 20.59 2.42
C ASP A 120 -14.90 21.20 1.57
N ASP A 121 -14.50 20.44 0.55
CA ASP A 121 -13.52 20.85 -0.43
C ASP A 121 -14.16 20.89 -1.81
N LYS A 122 -14.80 22.02 -2.11
CA LYS A 122 -15.26 22.32 -3.47
C LYS A 122 -14.13 22.50 -4.47
N SER A 123 -12.88 22.66 -4.01
CA SER A 123 -11.71 22.90 -4.86
C SER A 123 -11.00 21.62 -5.32
N GLY A 124 -11.30 20.46 -4.72
CA GLY A 124 -10.64 19.18 -5.01
C GLY A 124 -9.18 19.07 -4.50
N THR A 125 -8.61 20.15 -3.96
CA THR A 125 -7.21 20.21 -3.48
C THR A 125 -6.94 19.25 -2.32
N LEU A 126 -7.88 19.12 -1.38
CA LEU A 126 -7.80 18.17 -0.26
C LEU A 126 -7.88 16.73 -0.75
N ALA A 127 -8.66 16.45 -1.79
CA ALA A 127 -8.72 15.12 -2.39
C ALA A 127 -7.36 14.70 -3.00
N VAL A 128 -6.61 15.63 -3.60
CA VAL A 128 -5.23 15.37 -4.06
C VAL A 128 -4.33 14.98 -2.89
N GLY A 129 -4.34 15.75 -1.81
CA GLY A 129 -3.52 15.49 -0.62
C GLY A 129 -3.87 14.15 0.06
N MET A 130 -5.17 13.87 0.22
CA MET A 130 -5.65 12.61 0.78
C MET A 130 -5.29 11.41 -0.08
N THR A 131 -5.44 11.53 -1.40
CA THR A 131 -5.06 10.49 -2.36
C THR A 131 -3.55 10.21 -2.29
N GLY A 132 -2.72 11.25 -2.20
CA GLY A 132 -1.27 11.10 -2.02
C GLY A 132 -0.90 10.36 -0.73
N LEU A 133 -1.55 10.69 0.39
CA LEU A 133 -1.33 9.99 1.68
C LEU A 133 -1.75 8.52 1.61
N ALA A 134 -2.88 8.21 0.97
CA ALA A 134 -3.35 6.85 0.78
C ALA A 134 -2.36 6.03 -0.06
N VAL A 135 -1.90 6.57 -1.20
CA VAL A 135 -0.86 5.94 -2.04
C VAL A 135 0.42 5.70 -1.23
N MET A 136 0.85 6.66 -0.41
CA MET A 136 2.02 6.48 0.47
C MET A 136 1.83 5.33 1.45
N ALA A 137 0.66 5.17 2.06
CA ALA A 137 0.40 4.05 2.98
C ALA A 137 0.53 2.68 2.28
N PHE A 138 -0.04 2.54 1.07
CA PHE A 138 0.09 1.30 0.29
C PHE A 138 1.53 1.02 -0.13
N THR A 139 2.25 2.04 -0.60
CA THR A 139 3.66 1.87 -1.01
C THR A 139 4.57 1.58 0.18
N ALA A 140 4.32 2.16 1.36
CA ALA A 140 5.04 1.86 2.60
C ALA A 140 4.84 0.40 3.04
N ALA A 141 3.68 -0.18 2.76
CA ALA A 141 3.40 -1.60 2.97
C ALA A 141 3.99 -2.52 1.88
N GLY A 142 4.56 -1.95 0.81
CA GLY A 142 5.22 -2.67 -0.28
C GLY A 142 4.33 -2.95 -1.50
N TYR A 143 3.15 -2.35 -1.59
CA TYR A 143 2.25 -2.52 -2.73
C TYR A 143 2.57 -1.56 -3.88
N SER A 144 2.22 -1.96 -5.11
CA SER A 144 2.44 -1.16 -6.31
C SER A 144 1.25 -1.26 -7.27
N HIS A 145 1.13 -0.31 -8.20
CA HIS A 145 0.14 -0.32 -9.28
C HIS A 145 0.36 -1.42 -10.33
N ARG A 146 1.49 -2.15 -10.28
CA ARG A 146 1.86 -3.15 -11.31
C ARG A 146 1.44 -4.56 -10.93
N GLU A 147 1.46 -4.87 -9.64
CA GLU A 147 1.22 -6.21 -9.12
C GLU A 147 0.76 -6.17 -7.66
N GLY A 148 0.03 -7.19 -7.27
CA GLY A 148 -0.48 -7.36 -5.91
C GLY A 148 -1.98 -7.08 -5.78
N PRO A 149 -2.52 -7.27 -4.56
CA PRO A 149 -3.97 -7.23 -4.30
C PRO A 149 -4.59 -5.84 -4.45
N TYR A 150 -3.79 -4.78 -4.38
CA TYR A 150 -4.23 -3.38 -4.48
C TYR A 150 -3.72 -2.68 -5.76
N ALA A 151 -3.28 -3.46 -6.75
CA ALA A 151 -2.69 -2.91 -7.97
C ALA A 151 -3.68 -2.05 -8.76
N THR A 152 -4.94 -2.47 -8.82
CA THR A 152 -6.01 -1.73 -9.51
C THR A 152 -6.31 -0.42 -8.81
N GLU A 153 -6.47 -0.46 -7.48
CA GLU A 153 -6.71 0.73 -6.65
C GLU A 153 -5.57 1.74 -6.81
N LEU A 154 -4.32 1.28 -6.77
CA LEU A 154 -3.15 2.14 -6.96
C LEU A 154 -3.03 2.69 -8.39
N ALA A 155 -3.40 1.92 -9.42
CA ALA A 155 -3.40 2.41 -10.80
C ALA A 155 -4.39 3.56 -10.98
N LEU A 156 -5.63 3.38 -10.50
CA LEU A 156 -6.65 4.42 -10.56
C LEU A 156 -6.24 5.68 -9.78
N ALA A 157 -5.63 5.51 -8.61
CA ALA A 157 -5.15 6.64 -7.82
C ALA A 157 -4.05 7.45 -8.54
N VAL A 158 -3.14 6.76 -9.23
CA VAL A 158 -2.10 7.42 -10.04
C VAL A 158 -2.72 8.13 -11.23
N ASP A 159 -3.65 7.51 -11.94
CA ASP A 159 -4.36 8.12 -13.06
C ASP A 159 -5.12 9.37 -12.63
N TYR A 160 -5.79 9.33 -11.47
CA TYR A 160 -6.42 10.49 -10.85
C TYR A 160 -5.40 11.61 -10.63
N LEU A 161 -4.29 11.32 -9.92
CA LEU A 161 -3.27 12.34 -9.60
C LEU A 161 -2.63 12.95 -10.85
N LEU A 162 -2.40 12.15 -11.90
CA LEU A 162 -1.93 12.64 -13.20
C LEU A 162 -2.94 13.59 -13.84
N GLY A 163 -4.23 13.28 -13.76
CA GLY A 163 -5.30 14.16 -14.25
C GLY A 163 -5.40 15.50 -13.53
N GLN A 164 -4.87 15.62 -12.30
CA GLN A 164 -4.86 16.86 -11.52
C GLN A 164 -3.65 17.75 -11.80
N GLN A 165 -2.65 17.28 -12.55
CA GLN A 165 -1.48 18.08 -12.91
C GLN A 165 -1.86 19.04 -14.04
N VAL A 166 -1.84 20.34 -13.74
CA VAL A 166 -1.97 21.39 -14.76
C VAL A 166 -0.68 21.40 -15.60
N ALA A 167 -0.81 21.28 -16.92
CA ALA A 167 0.32 21.33 -17.86
C ALA A 167 0.98 22.71 -17.94
#